data_AF-A0A9N9SMC1-F1
#
_entry.id   AF-A0A9N9SMC1-F1
#
_cell.length_a   1.000
_cell.length_b   1.000
_cell.length_c   1.000
_cell.angle_alpha   90.00
_cell.angle_beta   90.00
_cell.angle_gamma   90.00
#
_symmetry.space_group_name_H-M   'P 1'
#
loop_
_entity.id
_entity.type
_entity.pdbx_description
1 polymer ?
#
loop_
_entity_poly.entity_id
_entity_poly.type
_entity_poly.pdbx_seq_one_letter_code
_entity_poly.pdbx_strand_id
1 'polypeptide(L)'
;MATAISKKKMANNSIKTILPIRRKSGASFSPPDCSPAKKKAQGVKRTKQPKLRSLHNNMERQRRIDLRNAFEDLRVLVPEVSKKERAAKVVILREAAQYCDFLTNTSDIYAKHMEDLKKQQEWLRLRVSQLRRNLAAKR
;
A
#
# COMPACT_ATOMS: atom_id res chain seq x y z
N MET A 1 38.51 12.55 26.81
CA MET A 1 37.13 11.99 26.79
C MET A 1 36.47 12.36 25.48
N ALA A 2 36.41 11.44 24.52
CA ALA A 2 35.78 11.69 23.21
C ALA A 2 34.66 10.67 22.99
N THR A 3 33.44 11.18 22.93
CA THR A 3 32.18 10.43 22.84
C THR A 3 32.03 9.72 21.50
N ALA A 4 31.86 8.40 21.55
CA ALA A 4 31.52 7.55 20.42
C ALA A 4 30.08 7.80 19.97
N ILE A 5 29.89 8.20 18.71
CA ILE A 5 28.56 8.35 18.10
C ILE A 5 28.15 6.98 17.53
N SER A 6 27.24 6.31 18.23
CA SER A 6 26.67 5.03 17.82
C SER A 6 25.76 5.21 16.60
N LYS A 7 26.15 4.63 15.45
CA LYS A 7 25.33 4.60 14.24
C LYS A 7 24.26 3.53 14.39
N LYS A 8 23.07 3.92 14.87
CA LYS A 8 21.88 3.06 14.88
C LYS A 8 21.41 2.85 13.43
N LYS A 9 21.73 1.68 12.86
CA LYS A 9 21.22 1.23 11.55
C LYS A 9 19.72 1.00 11.68
N MET A 10 18.92 1.96 11.23
CA MET A 10 17.47 1.77 11.08
C MET A 10 17.25 0.71 9.99
N ALA A 11 16.50 -0.35 10.32
CA ALA A 11 16.08 -1.34 9.36
C ALA A 11 15.15 -0.67 8.33
N ASN A 12 15.58 -0.65 7.07
CA ASN A 12 14.74 -0.19 5.96
C ASN A 12 13.56 -1.16 5.83
N ASN A 13 12.37 -0.70 6.18
CA ASN A 13 11.15 -1.44 5.91
C ASN A 13 10.94 -1.41 4.39
N SER A 14 11.14 -2.56 3.75
CA SER A 14 11.11 -2.72 2.30
C SER A 14 9.71 -2.37 1.78
N ILE A 15 9.56 -1.15 1.25
CA ILE A 15 8.39 -0.75 0.47
C ILE A 15 8.46 -1.60 -0.79
N LYS A 16 7.62 -2.63 -0.86
CA LYS A 16 7.44 -3.43 -2.08
C LYS A 16 6.97 -2.49 -3.18
N THR A 17 7.86 -2.19 -4.11
CA THR A 17 7.58 -1.50 -5.37
C THR A 17 6.41 -2.18 -6.07
N ILE A 18 5.26 -1.50 -6.12
CA ILE A 18 4.15 -1.89 -6.97
C ILE A 18 4.59 -1.60 -8.42
N LEU A 19 5.02 -2.64 -9.11
CA LEU A 19 5.27 -2.61 -10.55
C LEU A 19 3.98 -2.23 -11.30
N PRO A 20 4.05 -1.42 -12.38
CA PRO A 20 2.88 -1.09 -13.15
C PRO A 20 2.32 -2.35 -13.83
N ILE A 21 1.02 -2.61 -13.63
CA ILE A 21 0.30 -3.70 -14.31
C ILE A 21 0.24 -3.37 -15.81
N ARG A 22 1.17 -3.95 -16.56
CA ARG A 22 1.14 -3.97 -18.03
C ARG A 22 -0.11 -4.73 -18.49
N ARG A 23 -1.12 -4.00 -18.97
CA ARG A 23 -2.27 -4.59 -19.67
C ARG A 23 -1.75 -5.28 -20.94
N LYS A 24 -1.61 -6.60 -20.91
CA LYS A 24 -1.48 -7.41 -22.13
C LYS A 24 -2.86 -7.52 -22.78
N SER A 25 -3.07 -6.76 -23.84
CA SER A 25 -4.08 -7.02 -24.85
C SER A 25 -3.73 -8.32 -25.60
N GLY A 26 -4.72 -9.20 -25.78
CA GLY A 26 -4.66 -10.26 -26.79
C GLY A 26 -4.14 -11.62 -26.31
N ALA A 27 -4.97 -12.37 -25.61
CA ALA A 27 -4.99 -13.82 -25.69
C ALA A 27 -6.46 -14.26 -25.50
N SER A 28 -7.06 -14.79 -26.56
CA SER A 28 -8.41 -15.36 -26.58
C SER A 28 -8.50 -16.49 -25.56
N PHE A 29 -9.02 -16.19 -24.37
CA PHE A 29 -9.45 -17.20 -23.43
C PHE A 29 -10.90 -17.54 -23.77
N SER A 30 -11.08 -18.60 -24.55
CA SER A 30 -12.39 -19.22 -24.75
C SER A 30 -12.90 -19.64 -23.37
N PRO A 31 -14.12 -19.23 -22.95
CA PRO A 31 -14.70 -19.73 -21.72
C PRO A 31 -14.91 -21.24 -21.84
N PRO A 32 -14.70 -22.05 -20.79
CA PRO A 32 -15.21 -23.41 -20.80
C PRO A 32 -16.73 -23.32 -20.88
N ASP A 33 -17.25 -23.80 -22.00
CA ASP A 33 -18.67 -23.96 -22.31
C ASP A 33 -19.37 -24.67 -21.13
N CYS A 34 -20.06 -23.90 -20.29
CA CYS A 34 -20.91 -24.43 -19.22
C CYS A 34 -22.24 -24.90 -19.82
N SER A 35 -22.15 -25.89 -20.70
CA SER A 35 -23.30 -26.68 -21.13
C SER A 35 -23.65 -27.67 -20.00
N PRO A 36 -24.88 -27.66 -19.44
CA PRO A 36 -25.24 -28.56 -18.36
C PRO A 36 -25.51 -29.95 -18.94
N ALA A 37 -24.45 -30.77 -19.03
CA ALA A 37 -24.58 -32.18 -19.36
C ALA A 37 -25.42 -32.89 -18.27
N LYS A 38 -26.68 -33.17 -18.62
CA LYS A 38 -27.62 -33.96 -17.82
C LYS A 38 -27.03 -35.36 -17.53
N LYS A 39 -26.46 -35.57 -16.35
CA LYS A 39 -26.29 -36.91 -15.77
C LYS A 39 -27.39 -37.15 -14.72
N LYS A 40 -28.33 -38.03 -15.07
CA LYS A 40 -29.46 -38.45 -14.23
C LYS A 40 -28.99 -39.15 -12.94
N ALA A 41 -29.49 -38.63 -11.83
CA ALA A 41 -29.81 -39.23 -10.53
C ALA A 41 -29.16 -40.57 -10.12
N GLN A 42 -28.35 -40.52 -9.06
CA GLN A 42 -28.37 -41.53 -7.99
C GLN A 42 -28.84 -40.85 -6.69
N GLY A 43 -29.97 -41.33 -6.21
CA GLY A 43 -30.73 -40.75 -5.12
C GLY A 43 -30.13 -41.02 -3.74
N VAL A 44 -29.29 -40.11 -3.26
CA VAL A 44 -29.02 -39.88 -1.81
C VAL A 44 -28.66 -38.40 -1.60
N LYS A 45 -29.52 -37.47 -2.02
CA LYS A 45 -29.19 -36.01 -1.96
C LYS A 45 -30.30 -35.09 -1.47
N ARG A 46 -31.38 -35.59 -0.86
CA ARG A 46 -32.46 -34.69 -0.37
C ARG A 46 -32.21 -34.12 1.04
N THR A 47 -31.37 -34.75 1.86
CA THR A 47 -31.14 -34.36 3.26
C THR A 47 -29.92 -33.44 3.49
N LYS A 48 -29.01 -33.31 2.50
CA LYS A 48 -27.79 -32.48 2.60
C LYS A 48 -27.87 -31.12 1.91
N GLN A 49 -28.83 -30.92 1.01
CA GLN A 49 -29.05 -29.64 0.30
C GLN A 49 -29.28 -28.43 1.21
N PRO A 50 -30.10 -28.51 2.28
CA PRO A 50 -30.27 -27.37 3.19
C PRO A 50 -28.98 -27.08 3.96
N LYS A 51 -28.18 -28.10 4.31
CA LYS A 51 -26.88 -27.94 4.99
C LYS A 51 -25.84 -27.25 4.09
N LEU A 52 -25.80 -27.61 2.80
CA LEU A 52 -24.92 -26.95 1.81
C LEU A 52 -25.32 -25.49 1.55
N ARG A 53 -26.63 -25.20 1.44
CA ARG A 53 -27.14 -23.82 1.33
C ARG A 53 -26.81 -23.00 2.58
N SER A 54 -27.01 -23.57 3.77
CA SER A 54 -26.68 -22.91 5.03
C SER A 54 -25.18 -22.62 5.17
N LEU A 55 -24.32 -23.57 4.79
CA LEU A 55 -22.88 -23.40 4.80
C LEU A 55 -22.45 -22.28 3.86
N HIS A 56 -22.96 -22.28 2.62
CA HIS A 56 -22.69 -21.20 1.66
C HIS A 56 -23.12 -19.83 2.18
N ASN A 57 -24.32 -19.72 2.77
CA ASN A 57 -24.82 -18.48 3.35
C ASN A 57 -23.96 -18.00 4.53
N ASN A 58 -23.45 -18.93 5.34
CA ASN A 58 -22.54 -18.63 6.44
C ASN A 58 -21.20 -18.09 5.91
N MET A 59 -20.61 -18.78 4.93
CA MET A 59 -19.38 -18.34 4.26
C MET A 59 -19.52 -16.95 3.66
N GLU A 60 -20.62 -16.67 2.96
CA GLU A 60 -20.84 -15.35 2.35
C GLU A 60 -21.11 -14.27 3.42
N ARG A 61 -21.77 -14.62 4.53
CA ARG A 61 -21.89 -13.70 5.68
C ARG A 61 -20.52 -13.34 6.23
N GLN A 62 -19.65 -14.34 6.43
CA GLN A 62 -18.29 -14.12 6.93
C GLN A 62 -17.51 -13.21 5.98
N ARG A 63 -17.54 -13.50 4.68
CA ARG A 63 -16.93 -12.67 3.64
C ARG A 63 -17.39 -11.21 3.71
N ARG A 64 -18.68 -10.95 3.94
CA ARG A 64 -19.22 -9.59 4.09
C ARG A 64 -18.74 -8.89 5.36
N ILE A 65 -18.57 -9.63 6.47
CA ILE A 65 -18.02 -9.09 7.72
C ILE A 65 -16.57 -8.70 7.51
N ASP A 66 -15.76 -9.59 6.91
CA ASP A 66 -14.35 -9.33 6.65
C ASP A 66 -14.18 -8.12 5.73
N LEU A 67 -15.01 -8.00 4.69
CA LEU A 67 -15.01 -6.83 3.80
C LEU A 67 -15.38 -5.54 4.54
N ARG A 68 -16.37 -5.58 5.44
CA ARG A 68 -16.73 -4.41 6.27
C ARG A 68 -15.56 -4.00 7.15
N ASN A 69 -14.89 -4.96 7.79
CA ASN A 69 -13.74 -4.68 8.66
C ASN A 69 -12.60 -4.05 7.85
N ALA A 70 -12.29 -4.57 6.65
CA ALA A 70 -11.28 -3.97 5.77
C ALA A 70 -11.62 -2.51 5.37
N PHE A 71 -12.91 -2.18 5.22
CA PHE A 71 -13.33 -0.79 4.97
C PHE A 71 -13.19 0.11 6.20
N GLU A 72 -13.42 -0.42 7.41
CA GLU A 72 -13.18 0.33 8.66
C GLU A 72 -11.69 0.58 8.88
N ASP A 73 -10.84 -0.43 8.66
CA ASP A 73 -9.39 -0.30 8.75
C ASP A 73 -8.88 0.78 7.77
N LEU A 74 -9.34 0.73 6.52
CA LEU A 74 -9.02 1.75 5.52
C LEU A 74 -9.49 3.15 5.94
N ARG A 75 -10.69 3.25 6.52
CA ARG A 75 -11.26 4.54 6.95
C ARG A 75 -10.41 5.22 8.02
N VAL A 76 -9.88 4.45 8.98
CA VAL A 76 -9.04 4.99 10.06
C VAL A 76 -7.72 5.57 9.51
N LEU A 77 -7.17 4.97 8.45
CA LEU A 77 -5.91 5.40 7.83
C LEU A 77 -6.03 6.70 7.04
N VAL A 78 -7.22 7.05 6.56
CA VAL A 78 -7.44 8.23 5.70
C VAL A 78 -7.98 9.39 6.55
N PRO A 79 -7.21 10.49 6.74
CA PRO A 79 -7.56 11.56 7.68
C PRO A 79 -8.95 12.19 7.46
N GLU A 80 -9.34 12.39 6.20
CA GLU A 80 -10.59 13.06 5.79
C GLU A 80 -11.86 12.25 6.10
N VAL A 81 -11.74 10.91 6.20
CA VAL A 81 -12.86 10.00 6.49
C VAL A 81 -12.77 9.33 7.86
N SER A 82 -11.62 9.43 8.54
CA SER A 82 -11.40 8.88 9.89
C SER A 82 -12.40 9.44 10.91
N LYS A 83 -12.77 10.72 10.81
CA LYS A 83 -13.76 11.37 11.69
C LYS A 83 -15.22 11.02 11.36
N LYS A 84 -15.50 10.45 10.18
CA LYS A 84 -16.86 10.17 9.70
C LYS A 84 -17.17 8.69 9.88
N GLU A 85 -17.73 8.32 11.03
CA GLU A 85 -18.04 6.92 11.38
C GLU A 85 -18.96 6.19 10.38
N ARG A 86 -19.78 6.94 9.61
CA ARG A 86 -20.69 6.38 8.59
C ARG A 86 -20.37 6.89 7.18
N ALA A 87 -19.10 7.01 6.84
CA ALA A 87 -18.70 7.37 5.49
C ALA A 87 -19.18 6.31 4.46
N ALA A 88 -19.70 6.76 3.31
CA ALA A 88 -20.10 5.85 2.24
C ALA A 88 -18.88 5.14 1.64
N LYS A 89 -19.03 3.86 1.25
CA LYS A 89 -17.93 3.04 0.69
C LYS A 89 -17.22 3.72 -0.49
N VAL A 90 -17.99 4.33 -1.40
CA VAL A 90 -17.43 5.05 -2.56
C VAL A 90 -16.61 6.26 -2.13
N VAL A 91 -17.03 6.96 -1.08
CA VAL A 91 -16.28 8.10 -0.53
C VAL A 91 -14.97 7.61 0.10
N ILE A 92 -14.99 6.56 0.91
CA ILE A 92 -13.77 5.97 1.49
C ILE A 92 -12.75 5.63 0.38
N LEU A 93 -13.20 5.00 -0.71
CA LEU A 93 -12.30 4.66 -1.83
C LEU A 93 -11.74 5.90 -2.55
N ARG A 94 -12.57 6.93 -2.78
CA ARG A 94 -12.14 8.15 -3.46
C ARG A 94 -11.12 8.92 -2.62
N GLU A 95 -11.42 9.12 -1.34
CA GLU A 95 -10.54 9.83 -0.41
C GLU A 95 -9.24 9.06 -0.18
N ALA A 96 -9.30 7.72 -0.10
CA ALA A 96 -8.10 6.89 -0.01
C ALA A 96 -7.20 7.04 -1.24
N ALA A 97 -7.78 7.02 -2.45
CA ALA A 97 -7.01 7.19 -3.69
C ALA A 97 -6.34 8.57 -3.73
N GLN A 98 -7.09 9.64 -3.42
CA GLN A 98 -6.55 10.99 -3.35
C GLN A 98 -5.44 11.11 -2.30
N TYR A 99 -5.60 10.46 -1.15
CA TYR A 99 -4.58 10.47 -0.11
C TYR A 99 -3.30 9.74 -0.53
N CYS A 100 -3.40 8.63 -1.28
CA CYS A 100 -2.23 7.97 -1.87
C CYS A 100 -1.49 8.88 -2.86
N ASP A 101 -2.22 9.59 -3.72
CA ASP A 101 -1.62 10.54 -4.67
C ASP A 101 -0.92 11.69 -3.93
N PHE A 102 -1.56 12.23 -2.89
CA PHE A 102 -0.98 13.24 -2.02
C PHE A 102 0.30 12.76 -1.33
N LEU A 103 0.29 11.56 -0.73
CA LEU A 103 1.46 10.97 -0.08
C LEU A 103 2.62 10.75 -1.05
N THR A 104 2.32 10.34 -2.28
CA THR A 104 3.34 10.16 -3.33
C THR A 104 3.98 11.49 -3.71
N ASN A 105 3.16 12.50 -4.00
CA ASN A 105 3.66 13.83 -4.35
C ASN A 105 4.46 14.48 -3.21
N THR A 106 3.97 14.37 -1.97
CA THR A 106 4.69 14.91 -0.81
C THR A 106 6.01 14.18 -0.57
N SER A 107 6.04 12.84 -0.69
CA SER A 107 7.27 12.06 -0.62
C SER A 107 8.31 12.52 -1.66
N ASP A 108 7.89 12.76 -2.90
CA ASP A 108 8.78 13.23 -3.97
C ASP A 108 9.34 14.63 -3.68
N ILE A 109 8.51 15.54 -3.16
CA ILE A 109 8.94 16.88 -2.73
C ILE A 109 9.96 16.77 -1.60
N TYR A 110 9.69 15.96 -0.57
CA TYR A 110 10.63 15.76 0.53
C TYR A 110 11.94 15.12 0.07
N ALA A 111 11.89 14.20 -0.88
CA ALA A 111 13.10 13.60 -1.47
C ALA A 111 13.98 14.66 -2.15
N LYS A 112 13.38 15.57 -2.93
CA LYS A 112 14.10 16.70 -3.56
C LYS A 112 14.71 17.63 -2.52
N HIS A 113 13.93 18.02 -1.51
CA HIS A 113 14.42 18.88 -0.43
C HIS A 113 15.60 18.22 0.30
N MET A 114 15.51 16.91 0.58
CA MET A 114 16.62 16.18 1.19
C MET A 114 17.89 16.19 0.32
N GLU A 115 17.74 16.07 -0.99
CA GLU A 115 18.86 16.14 -1.93
C GLU A 115 19.51 17.53 -1.97
N ASP A 116 18.69 18.58 -2.02
CA ASP A 116 19.17 19.97 -2.02
C ASP A 116 19.90 20.31 -0.73
N LEU A 117 19.34 19.91 0.43
CA LEU A 117 20.01 20.09 1.72
C LEU A 117 21.35 19.33 1.79
N LYS A 118 21.42 18.13 1.21
CA LYS A 118 22.69 17.38 1.14
C LYS A 118 23.73 18.11 0.29
N LYS A 119 23.35 18.62 -0.89
CA LYS A 119 24.23 19.42 -1.75
C LYS A 119 24.73 20.67 -1.03
N GLN A 120 23.84 21.39 -0.35
CA GLN A 120 24.21 22.55 0.45
C GLN A 120 25.18 22.19 1.58
N GLN A 121 24.91 21.09 2.29
CA GLN A 121 25.77 20.62 3.36
C GLN A 121 27.17 20.25 2.85
N GLU A 122 27.27 19.55 1.72
CA GLU A 122 28.55 19.21 1.09
C GLU A 122 29.31 20.46 0.64
N TRP A 123 28.62 21.41 0.01
CA TRP A 123 29.22 22.67 -0.40
C TRP A 123 29.79 23.45 0.79
N LEU A 124 29.02 23.57 1.88
CA LEU A 124 29.47 24.23 3.11
C LEU A 124 30.68 23.52 3.72
N ARG A 125 30.68 22.18 3.76
CA ARG A 125 31.83 21.39 4.25
C ARG A 125 33.09 21.65 3.42
N LEU A 126 32.96 21.67 2.09
CA LEU A 126 34.07 21.95 1.19
C LEU A 126 34.60 23.38 1.41
N ARG A 127 33.68 24.35 1.53
CA ARG A 127 34.04 25.76 1.76
C ARG A 127 34.77 25.95 3.08
N VAL A 128 34.28 25.35 4.17
CA VAL A 128 34.95 25.38 5.49
C VAL A 128 36.34 24.74 5.41
N SER A 129 36.47 23.58 4.74
CA SER A 129 37.76 22.92 4.55
C SER A 129 38.76 23.80 3.78
N GLN A 130 38.32 24.43 2.70
CA GLN A 130 39.15 25.37 1.92
C GLN A 130 39.62 26.54 2.78
N LEU A 131 38.72 27.19 3.51
CA LEU A 131 39.06 28.33 4.37
C LEU A 131 40.05 27.93 5.48
N ARG A 132 39.89 26.75 6.08
CA ARG A 132 40.83 26.21 7.06
C ARG A 132 42.23 25.98 6.48
N ARG A 133 42.32 25.41 5.27
CA ARG A 133 43.60 25.23 4.56
C ARG A 133 44.27 26.57 4.25
N ASN A 134 43.51 27.53 3.75
CA ASN A 134 44.03 28.87 3.44
C ASN A 134 44.54 29.60 4.69
N LEU A 135 43.85 29.47 5.83
CA LEU A 135 44.30 30.02 7.11
C LEU A 135 45.60 29.35 7.58
N ALA A 136 45.71 28.03 7.45
CA ALA A 136 46.93 27.31 7.81
C ALA A 136 48.12 27.69 6.93
N ALA A 137 47.91 27.91 5.63
CA ALA A 137 48.97 28.30 4.69
C ALA A 137 49.41 29.77 4.81
N LYS A 138 48.64 30.61 5.50
CA LYS A 138 48.97 32.02 5.79
C LYS A 138 49.70 32.24 7.12
N ARG A 139 49.86 31.18 7.91
CA ARG A 139 50.68 31.16 9.13
C ARG A 139 52.05 30.59 8.81
#